data_AF-M5FWC7-F1
#
_entry.id   AF-M5FWC7-F1
#
_cell.length_a   1.000
_cell.length_b   1.000
_cell.length_c   1.000
_cell.angle_alpha   90.00
_cell.angle_beta   90.00
_cell.angle_gamma   90.00
#
_symmetry.space_group_name_H-M   'P 1'
#
loop_
_entity.id
_entity.type
_entity.pdbx_description
1 polymer ?
#
loop_
_entity_poly.entity_id
_entity_poly.type
_entity_poly.pdbx_seq_one_letter_code
_entity_poly.pdbx_strand_id
1 'polypeptide(L)'
;MDGLTQVTSTVDEETGSILLCCLHPRINEYNDVMMYLLQCNMDIQYLASGEASTATLYYITDYMTKASLKVHAGVTAMLCAIQKNRDKFCEEEGVPCAVQSKSLVVKLVNQIGASQEMSHQQLMSFYVGGGDCYRLHNFSLLHWGYISH
;
A
#
# COMPACT_ATOMS: atom_id res chain seq x y z
N MET A 1 10.68 -21.86 -7.97
CA MET A 1 10.25 -22.04 -9.37
C MET A 1 11.43 -21.59 -10.22
N ASP A 2 12.05 -22.50 -10.96
CA ASP A 2 13.40 -22.30 -11.51
C ASP A 2 13.39 -21.75 -12.94
N GLY A 3 12.33 -21.05 -13.37
CA GLY A 3 12.21 -20.45 -14.70
C GLY A 3 12.08 -21.46 -15.87
N LEU A 4 12.00 -22.76 -15.58
CA LEU A 4 11.96 -23.81 -16.60
C LEU A 4 10.64 -23.78 -17.39
N THR A 5 10.73 -23.70 -18.72
CA THR A 5 9.59 -23.86 -19.63
C THR A 5 9.16 -25.34 -19.69
N GLN A 6 7.87 -25.60 -19.53
CA GLN A 6 7.31 -26.96 -19.58
C GLN A 6 6.20 -27.01 -20.63
N VAL A 7 6.31 -27.94 -21.59
CA VAL A 7 5.42 -28.00 -22.76
C VAL A 7 4.07 -28.66 -22.44
N THR A 8 3.96 -29.35 -21.31
CA THR A 8 2.75 -30.08 -20.91
C THR A 8 2.46 -29.86 -19.44
N SER A 9 1.18 -29.65 -19.13
CA SER A 9 0.72 -29.60 -17.74
C SER A 9 0.82 -30.99 -17.12
N THR A 10 1.43 -31.10 -15.94
CA THR A 10 1.59 -32.37 -15.22
C THR A 10 1.09 -32.22 -13.80
N VAL A 11 0.64 -33.31 -13.19
CA VAL A 11 0.35 -33.33 -11.75
C VAL A 11 1.62 -33.82 -11.06
N ASP A 12 2.09 -33.06 -10.07
CA ASP A 12 3.15 -33.53 -9.18
C ASP A 12 2.58 -34.61 -8.27
N GLU A 13 3.13 -35.83 -8.36
CA GLU A 13 2.65 -37.00 -7.63
C GLU A 13 2.88 -36.89 -6.11
N GLU A 14 3.85 -36.08 -5.67
CA GLU A 14 4.18 -35.93 -4.25
C GLU A 14 3.28 -34.89 -3.56
N THR A 15 3.00 -33.78 -4.25
CA THR A 15 2.23 -32.65 -3.68
C THR A 15 0.77 -32.60 -4.16
N GLY A 16 0.42 -33.36 -5.19
CA GLY A 16 -0.89 -33.29 -5.85
C GLY A 16 -1.13 -31.97 -6.60
N SER A 17 -0.10 -31.14 -6.77
CA SER A 17 -0.22 -29.84 -7.41
C SER A 17 -0.23 -29.95 -8.93
N ILE A 18 -1.05 -29.12 -9.60
CA ILE A 18 -1.07 -29.04 -11.05
C ILE A 18 0.03 -28.07 -11.48
N LEU A 19 1.08 -28.59 -12.10
CA LEU A 19 2.09 -27.82 -12.82
C LEU A 19 1.52 -27.51 -14.20
N LEU A 20 1.33 -26.22 -14.52
CA LEU A 20 0.79 -25.83 -15.81
C LEU A 20 1.86 -25.83 -16.90
N CYS A 21 1.43 -26.14 -18.11
CA CYS A 21 2.14 -25.85 -19.34
C CYS A 21 2.57 -24.37 -19.37
N CYS A 22 3.89 -24.14 -19.38
CA CYS A 22 4.52 -22.83 -19.49
C CYS A 22 5.36 -22.81 -20.77
N LEU A 23 4.76 -22.32 -21.86
CA LEU A 23 5.37 -22.30 -23.20
C LEU A 23 6.24 -21.09 -23.48
N HIS A 24 6.20 -20.09 -22.60
CA HIS A 24 6.83 -18.81 -22.86
C HIS A 24 7.77 -18.44 -21.71
N PRO A 25 9.09 -18.31 -21.96
CA PRO A 25 10.07 -18.08 -20.90
C PRO A 25 9.79 -16.82 -20.08
N ARG A 26 9.16 -15.79 -20.66
CA ARG A 26 8.81 -14.54 -19.95
C ARG A 26 7.63 -14.63 -18.97
N ILE A 27 6.97 -15.79 -18.85
CA ILE A 27 5.86 -15.99 -17.89
C ILE A 27 6.39 -16.23 -16.47
N ASN A 28 7.66 -16.61 -16.32
CA ASN A 28 8.25 -16.89 -15.01
C ASN A 28 9.75 -16.52 -14.93
N GLU A 29 10.20 -15.66 -15.83
CA GLU A 29 11.59 -15.26 -15.89
C GLU A 29 11.67 -13.74 -15.93
N TYR A 30 12.47 -13.24 -14.99
CA TYR A 30 13.04 -11.90 -14.95
C TYR A 30 13.08 -11.28 -16.35
N ASN A 31 12.18 -10.33 -16.61
CA ASN A 31 12.25 -9.54 -17.82
C ASN A 31 12.90 -8.20 -17.50
N ASP A 32 14.18 -8.08 -17.84
CA ASP A 32 14.99 -6.88 -17.62
C ASP A 32 14.33 -5.59 -18.14
N VAL A 33 13.73 -5.62 -19.34
CA VAL A 33 13.04 -4.47 -19.92
C VAL A 33 11.80 -4.10 -19.11
N MET A 34 10.95 -5.06 -18.74
CA MET A 34 9.75 -4.78 -17.95
C MET A 34 10.10 -4.38 -16.51
N MET A 35 11.11 -5.00 -15.90
CA MET A 35 11.65 -4.60 -14.60
C MET A 35 12.21 -3.17 -14.67
N TYR A 36 12.92 -2.83 -15.75
CA TYR A 36 13.47 -1.50 -15.96
C TYR A 36 12.39 -0.44 -16.15
N LEU A 37 11.38 -0.74 -16.99
CA LEU A 37 10.31 0.18 -17.33
C LEU A 37 9.28 0.35 -16.22
N LEU A 38 8.87 -0.75 -15.58
CA LEU A 38 7.78 -0.75 -14.60
C LEU A 38 8.29 -0.57 -13.17
N GLN A 39 9.56 -0.92 -12.91
CA GLN A 39 10.18 -0.85 -11.59
C GLN A 39 9.36 -1.55 -10.49
N CYS A 40 8.58 -2.59 -10.87
CA CYS A 40 7.90 -3.52 -9.96
C CYS A 40 8.42 -4.95 -10.09
N ASN A 41 8.17 -5.74 -9.05
CA ASN A 41 8.08 -7.18 -9.18
C ASN A 41 6.89 -7.55 -10.09
N MET A 42 7.19 -8.22 -11.19
CA MET A 42 6.21 -8.71 -12.17
C MET A 42 6.13 -10.25 -12.11
N ASP A 43 5.97 -10.78 -10.89
CA ASP A 43 5.85 -12.23 -10.68
C ASP A 43 4.38 -12.65 -10.87
N ILE A 44 4.11 -13.51 -11.85
CA ILE A 44 2.78 -14.06 -12.12
C ILE A 44 2.83 -15.55 -11.83
N GLN A 45 2.37 -15.92 -10.63
CA GLN A 45 2.36 -17.31 -10.20
C GLN A 45 0.96 -17.92 -10.33
N TYR A 46 0.88 -19.10 -10.94
CA TYR A 46 -0.34 -19.91 -10.91
C TYR A 46 -0.47 -20.64 -9.56
N LEU A 47 -1.65 -20.54 -8.93
CA LEU A 47 -1.95 -21.13 -7.63
C LEU A 47 -2.96 -22.26 -7.81
N ALA A 48 -2.47 -23.49 -8.00
CA ALA A 48 -3.28 -24.67 -8.29
C ALA A 48 -3.90 -25.33 -7.05
N SER A 49 -3.21 -25.25 -5.91
CA SER A 49 -3.57 -25.93 -4.66
C SER A 49 -4.23 -24.98 -3.67
N GLY A 50 -5.32 -25.42 -3.03
CA GLY A 50 -6.07 -24.61 -2.07
C GLY A 50 -5.24 -24.15 -0.85
N GLU A 51 -4.32 -24.99 -0.37
CA GLU A 51 -3.44 -24.61 0.74
C GLU A 51 -2.37 -23.61 0.30
N ALA A 52 -1.73 -23.85 -0.85
CA ALA A 52 -0.73 -22.94 -1.41
C ALA A 52 -1.34 -21.58 -1.78
N SER A 53 -2.55 -21.58 -2.34
CA SER A 53 -3.28 -20.34 -2.65
C SER A 53 -3.64 -19.56 -1.38
N THR A 54 -4.05 -20.27 -0.33
CA THR A 54 -4.40 -19.65 0.96
C THR A 54 -3.17 -19.04 1.62
N ALA A 55 -2.06 -19.77 1.70
CA ALA A 55 -0.80 -19.25 2.25
C ALA A 55 -0.27 -18.03 1.47
N THR A 56 -0.33 -18.10 0.13
CA THR A 56 0.09 -16.99 -0.73
C THR A 56 -0.82 -15.76 -0.55
N LEU A 57 -2.14 -15.97 -0.46
CA LEU A 57 -3.09 -14.89 -0.22
C LEU A 57 -2.86 -14.23 1.15
N TYR A 58 -2.59 -15.02 2.21
CA TYR A 58 -2.23 -14.48 3.51
C TYR A 58 -0.95 -13.65 3.46
N TYR A 59 0.08 -14.14 2.76
CA TYR A 59 1.33 -13.40 2.59
C TYR A 59 1.12 -12.07 1.87
N ILE A 60 0.39 -12.08 0.75
CA ILE A 60 0.07 -10.85 -0.02
C ILE A 60 -0.76 -9.90 0.85
N THR A 61 -1.76 -10.42 1.58
CA THR A 61 -2.63 -9.61 2.43
C THR A 61 -1.85 -8.99 3.59
N ASP A 62 -0.98 -9.74 4.28
CA ASP A 62 -0.10 -9.21 5.32
C ASP A 62 0.81 -8.09 4.77
N TYR A 63 1.35 -8.29 3.58
CA TYR A 63 2.16 -7.27 2.92
C TYR A 63 1.36 -6.01 2.53
N MET A 64 0.17 -6.18 1.95
CA MET A 64 -0.71 -5.09 1.52
C MET A 64 -1.31 -4.32 2.71
N THR A 65 -1.59 -5.01 3.81
CA THR A 65 -2.15 -4.42 5.04
C THR A 65 -1.09 -3.91 6.01
N LYS A 66 0.20 -4.13 5.70
CA LYS A 66 1.31 -3.58 6.47
C LYS A 66 1.13 -2.07 6.55
N ALA A 67 0.86 -1.57 7.76
CA ALA A 67 0.54 -0.17 7.97
C ALA A 67 1.62 0.73 7.36
N SER A 68 1.23 1.67 6.49
CA SER A 68 2.13 2.65 5.87
C SER A 68 2.80 3.56 6.90
N LEU A 69 2.22 3.66 8.10
CA LEU A 69 2.82 4.30 9.26
C LEU A 69 2.79 3.34 10.44
N LYS A 70 3.96 2.92 10.94
CA LYS A 70 4.06 2.16 12.19
C LYS A 70 3.48 3.00 13.33
N VAL A 71 2.62 2.42 14.16
CA VAL A 71 1.94 3.13 15.28
C VAL A 71 2.91 3.94 16.13
N HIS A 72 4.07 3.38 16.48
CA HIS A 72 5.10 4.08 17.25
C HIS A 72 5.57 5.37 16.55
N ALA A 73 5.84 5.32 15.23
CA ALA A 73 6.28 6.49 14.47
C ALA A 73 5.19 7.57 14.44
N GLY A 74 3.92 7.19 14.28
CA GLY A 74 2.79 8.13 14.36
C GLY A 74 2.68 8.81 15.73
N VAL A 75 2.85 8.06 16.82
CA VAL A 75 2.84 8.61 18.17
C VAL A 75 4.03 9.55 18.40
N THR A 76 5.24 9.17 17.95
CA THR A 76 6.42 10.05 18.04
C THR A 76 6.21 11.36 17.27
N ALA A 77 5.64 11.28 16.06
CA ALA A 77 5.33 12.47 15.26
C ALA A 77 4.33 13.40 15.97
N MET A 78 3.30 12.83 16.61
CA MET A 78 2.35 13.60 17.42
C MET A 78 3.01 14.29 18.61
N LEU A 79 3.83 13.56 19.37
CA LEU A 79 4.55 14.12 20.52
C LEU A 79 5.48 15.26 20.09
N CYS A 80 6.21 15.08 18.99
CA CYS A 80 7.08 16.12 18.44
C CYS A 80 6.28 17.35 18.00
N ALA A 81 5.11 17.18 17.37
CA ALA A 81 4.23 18.28 16.98
C ALA A 81 3.72 19.07 18.20
N ILE A 82 3.31 18.36 19.26
CA ILE A 82 2.85 18.96 20.52
C ILE A 82 3.97 19.77 21.17
N GLN A 83 5.17 19.20 21.30
CA GLN A 83 6.34 19.88 21.87
C GLN A 83 6.69 21.13 21.08
N LYS A 84 6.85 21.02 19.76
CA LYS A 84 7.10 22.16 18.87
C LYS A 84 6.01 23.22 18.94
N ASN A 85 4.76 22.84 19.19
CA ASN A 85 3.67 23.82 19.35
C ASN A 85 3.76 24.53 20.69
N ARG A 86 4.07 23.79 21.77
CA ARG A 86 4.28 24.35 23.10
C ARG A 86 5.46 25.33 23.12
N ASP A 87 6.60 24.95 22.53
CA ASP A 87 7.80 25.79 22.48
C ASP A 87 7.53 27.11 21.74
N LYS A 88 6.77 27.07 20.65
CA LYS A 88 6.40 28.26 19.87
C LYS A 88 5.60 29.28 20.68
N PHE A 89 4.71 28.83 21.55
CA PHE A 89 3.83 29.69 22.35
C PHE A 89 4.29 29.82 23.81
N CYS A 90 5.50 29.37 24.14
CA CYS A 90 6.01 29.39 25.52
C CYS A 90 6.25 30.82 26.03
N GLU A 91 6.58 31.75 25.13
CA GLU A 91 6.86 33.16 25.47
C GLU A 91 5.79 34.15 24.98
N GLU A 92 4.76 33.67 24.26
CA GLU A 92 3.68 34.53 23.75
C GLU A 92 2.49 34.56 24.72
N GLU A 93 2.53 35.45 25.72
CA GLU A 93 1.38 35.71 26.58
C GLU A 93 0.24 36.40 25.81
N GLY A 94 -0.99 35.91 25.98
CA GLY A 94 -2.21 36.53 25.41
C GLY A 94 -2.67 36.00 24.05
N VAL A 95 -2.01 34.98 23.48
CA VAL A 95 -2.46 34.37 22.21
C VAL A 95 -3.79 33.64 22.42
N PRO A 96 -4.84 33.92 21.61
CA PRO A 96 -6.11 33.23 21.73
C PRO A 96 -5.97 31.72 21.55
N CYS A 97 -6.65 30.94 22.41
CA CYS A 97 -6.65 29.47 22.37
C CYS A 97 -7.00 28.89 20.99
N ALA A 98 -7.88 29.58 20.24
CA ALA A 98 -8.25 29.19 18.88
C ALA A 98 -7.05 29.21 17.91
N VAL A 99 -6.13 30.16 18.06
CA VAL A 99 -4.92 30.27 17.22
C VAL A 99 -3.94 29.16 17.57
N GLN A 100 -3.75 28.88 18.86
CA GLN A 100 -2.88 27.81 19.34
C GLN A 100 -3.39 26.42 18.88
N SER A 101 -4.71 26.19 18.98
CA SER A 101 -5.35 24.95 18.54
C SER A 101 -5.23 24.74 17.03
N LYS A 102 -5.47 25.78 16.21
CA LYS A 102 -5.26 25.71 14.75
C LYS A 102 -3.81 25.41 14.41
N SER A 103 -2.86 26.08 15.06
CA SER A 103 -1.42 25.81 14.88
C SER A 103 -1.06 24.37 15.25
N LEU A 104 -1.62 23.83 16.33
CA LEU A 104 -1.39 22.45 16.75
C LEU A 104 -1.90 21.45 15.70
N VAL A 105 -3.12 21.61 15.22
CA VAL A 105 -3.71 20.73 14.19
C VAL A 105 -2.85 20.73 12.93
N VAL A 106 -2.44 21.90 12.44
CA VAL A 106 -1.58 22.00 11.25
C VAL A 106 -0.25 21.31 11.48
N LYS A 107 0.40 21.51 12.64
CA LYS A 107 1.66 20.82 12.97
C LYS A 107 1.50 19.31 13.05
N LEU A 108 0.40 18.83 13.65
CA LEU A 108 0.11 17.40 13.74
C LEU A 108 -0.05 16.78 12.35
N VAL A 109 -0.89 17.38 11.49
CA VAL A 109 -1.10 16.90 10.11
C VAL A 109 0.23 16.89 9.34
N ASN A 110 1.03 17.94 9.46
CA ASN A 110 2.31 18.02 8.75
C ASN A 110 3.34 17.01 9.28
N GLN A 111 3.44 16.80 10.59
CA GLN A 111 4.39 15.82 11.16
C GLN A 111 3.98 14.38 10.87
N ILE A 112 2.68 14.05 10.94
CA ILE A 112 2.16 12.74 10.59
C ILE A 112 2.36 12.49 9.09
N GLY A 113 1.98 13.45 8.25
CA GLY A 113 2.16 13.36 6.80
C GLY A 113 3.63 13.20 6.40
N ALA A 114 4.55 13.91 7.07
CA ALA A 114 5.99 13.75 6.84
C ALA A 114 6.55 12.39 7.31
N SER A 115 5.90 11.73 8.26
CA SER A 115 6.31 10.42 8.77
C SER A 115 5.70 9.26 7.96
N GLN A 116 4.69 9.54 7.14
CA GLN A 116 4.03 8.54 6.34
C GLN A 116 4.84 8.26 5.07
N GLU A 117 5.27 7.01 4.91
CA GLU A 117 5.93 6.56 3.70
C GLU A 117 4.85 6.16 2.66
N MET A 118 4.96 6.71 1.45
CA MET A 118 4.14 6.32 0.31
C MET A 118 4.99 5.58 -0.72
N SER A 119 4.43 4.55 -1.36
CA SER A 119 5.17 3.83 -2.38
C SER A 119 5.35 4.69 -3.63
N HIS A 120 6.49 4.53 -4.30
CA HIS A 120 6.77 5.25 -5.55
C HIS A 120 5.66 5.03 -6.59
N GLN A 121 5.14 3.80 -6.69
CA GLN A 121 4.08 3.42 -7.61
C GLN A 121 2.77 4.15 -7.32
N GLN A 122 2.40 4.31 -6.04
CA GLN A 122 1.23 5.11 -5.65
C GLN A 122 1.40 6.57 -6.07
N LEU A 123 2.59 7.13 -5.87
CA LEU A 123 2.91 8.50 -6.27
C LEU A 123 2.81 8.68 -7.79
N MET A 124 3.42 7.77 -8.56
CA MET A 124 3.43 7.82 -10.02
C MET A 124 2.04 7.62 -10.62
N SER A 125 1.21 6.73 -10.04
CA SER A 125 -0.19 6.55 -10.45
C SER A 125 -0.97 7.86 -10.35
N PHE A 126 -0.76 8.64 -9.29
CA PHE A 126 -1.37 9.94 -9.14
C PHE A 126 -0.85 10.96 -10.17
N TYR A 127 0.47 11.05 -10.37
CA TYR A 127 1.08 11.99 -11.32
C TYR A 127 0.69 11.75 -12.79
N VAL A 128 0.52 10.48 -13.18
CA VAL A 128 0.10 10.11 -14.55
C VAL A 128 -1.43 10.23 -14.73
N GLY A 129 -2.17 10.57 -13.67
CA GLY A 129 -3.62 10.73 -13.71
C GLY A 129 -4.41 9.41 -13.60
N GLY A 130 -3.75 8.32 -13.24
CA GLY A 130 -4.39 7.02 -12.96
C GLY A 130 -5.16 7.00 -11.62
N GLY A 131 -4.88 7.96 -10.74
CA GLY A 131 -5.57 8.09 -9.44
C GLY A 131 -5.08 7.08 -8.41
N ASP A 132 -5.88 6.90 -7.36
CA ASP A 132 -5.58 6.11 -6.15
C ASP A 132 -6.42 4.83 -6.04
N CYS A 133 -7.29 4.54 -7.01
CA CYS A 133 -8.14 3.37 -6.98
C CYS A 133 -8.42 2.78 -8.37
N TYR A 134 -8.37 1.46 -8.47
CA TYR A 134 -8.85 0.71 -9.62
C TYR A 134 -10.31 0.32 -9.39
N ARG A 135 -11.24 0.83 -10.19
CA ARG A 135 -12.68 0.53 -10.05
C ARG A 135 -13.23 0.02 -11.37
N LEU A 136 -13.89 -1.14 -11.33
CA LEU A 136 -14.65 -1.65 -12.49
C LEU A 136 -15.96 -0.86 -12.69
N HIS A 137 -16.51 -0.30 -11.62
CA HIS A 137 -17.79 0.41 -11.62
C HIS A 137 -17.72 1.73 -10.85
N ASN A 138 -18.49 2.71 -11.33
CA ASN A 138 -18.67 3.99 -10.66
C ASN A 138 -19.79 3.84 -9.62
N PHE A 139 -19.45 4.08 -8.36
CA PHE A 139 -20.41 4.11 -7.26
C PHE A 139 -20.87 5.55 -7.03
N SER A 140 -22.18 5.76 -6.87
CA SER A 140 -22.71 7.05 -6.46
C SER A 140 -22.42 7.29 -4.98
N LEU A 141 -22.03 8.53 -4.65
CA LEU A 141 -21.77 8.90 -3.26
C LEU A 141 -23.10 8.92 -2.48
N LEU A 142 -23.23 8.04 -1.48
CA LEU A 142 -24.40 8.05 -0.60
C LEU A 142 -24.11 8.96 0.60
N HIS A 143 -24.75 10.13 0.63
CA HIS A 143 -24.69 11.01 1.79
C HIS A 143 -25.59 10.45 2.89
N TRP A 144 -25.00 9.79 3.89
CA TRP A 144 -25.72 9.19 5.02
C TRP A 144 -26.62 10.19 5.78
N GLY A 145 -26.24 11.47 5.84
CA GLY A 145 -27.05 12.52 6.46
C GLY A 145 -28.36 12.84 5.73
N TYR A 146 -28.57 12.34 4.51
CA TYR A 146 -29.80 12.51 3.74
C TYR A 146 -30.83 11.40 4.01
N ILE A 147 -30.43 10.31 4.69
CA ILE A 147 -31.27 9.13 4.93
C ILE A 147 -31.90 9.14 6.34
N SER A 148 -31.44 10.03 7.22
CA SER A 148 -32.11 10.27 8.51
C SER A 148 -33.17 11.37 8.37
N HIS A 149 -34.41 10.96 8.12
CA HIS A 149 -35.60 11.75 8.45
C HIS A 149 -35.99 11.52 9.91
#